data_AF-B3LXG6-F1
#
_entry.id   AF-B3LXG6-F1
#
_cell.length_a   1.000
_cell.length_b   1.000
_cell.length_c   1.000
_cell.angle_alpha   90.00
_cell.angle_beta   90.00
_cell.angle_gamma   90.00
#
_symmetry.space_group_name_H-M   'P 1'
#
loop_
_entity.id
_entity.type
_entity.pdbx_description
1 polymer ?
#
loop_
_entity_poly.entity_id
_entity_poly.type
_entity_poly.pdbx_seq_one_letter_code
_entity_poly.pdbx_strand_id
1 'polypeptide(L)'
;MPADQIQYSEKYFDDKFEYRHVILPADLAKHVPKAHLMTETEWRNLGVQQSPGWVHYMVHAPEPHVILFRRKRVEEENAPQVASAPRSQSTGLAGVRG
;
A
#
# COMPACT_ATOMS: atom_id res chain seq x y z
N MET A 1 16.44 -13.77 13.71
CA MET A 1 15.38 -14.39 12.90
C MET A 1 14.96 -13.37 11.85
N PRO A 2 14.95 -13.69 10.55
CA PRO A 2 14.75 -12.68 9.52
C PRO A 2 13.31 -12.16 9.56
N ALA A 3 13.12 -10.85 9.67
CA ALA A 3 11.85 -10.18 9.37
C ALA A 3 11.46 -10.30 7.87
N ASP A 4 12.30 -10.95 7.06
CA ASP A 4 12.17 -11.17 5.61
C ASP A 4 10.97 -12.01 5.16
N GLN A 5 10.20 -12.61 6.09
CA GLN A 5 9.05 -13.45 5.72
C GLN A 5 7.71 -12.74 5.84
N ILE A 6 7.67 -11.44 6.16
CA ILE A 6 6.43 -10.68 6.18
C ILE A 6 5.95 -10.50 4.72
N GLN A 7 4.75 -10.99 4.42
CA GLN A 7 4.17 -10.88 3.08
C GLN A 7 3.17 -9.74 3.02
N TYR A 8 3.21 -8.98 1.92
CA TYR A 8 2.34 -7.84 1.70
C TYR A 8 1.44 -8.12 0.51
N SER A 9 0.12 -7.97 0.67
CA SER A 9 -0.81 -8.12 -0.44
C SER A 9 -0.72 -6.96 -1.43
N GLU A 10 -1.26 -7.17 -2.63
CA GLU A 10 -1.61 -6.06 -3.51
C GLU A 10 -2.62 -5.12 -2.82
N LYS A 11 -2.63 -3.86 -3.26
CA LYS A 11 -3.59 -2.87 -2.74
C LYS A 11 -4.91 -3.03 -3.48
N TYR A 12 -6.00 -2.91 -2.75
CA TYR A 12 -7.35 -2.82 -3.30
C TYR A 12 -8.02 -1.55 -2.76
N PHE A 13 -9.04 -1.08 -3.47
CA PHE A 13 -9.57 0.27 -3.26
C PHE A 13 -11.08 0.26 -3.30
N ASP A 14 -11.69 1.13 -2.48
CA ASP A 14 -13.05 1.59 -2.69
C ASP A 14 -13.04 3.10 -2.99
N ASP A 15 -14.20 3.74 -2.88
CA ASP A 15 -14.35 5.18 -3.14
C ASP A 15 -13.63 6.07 -2.10
N LYS A 16 -13.40 5.57 -0.88
CA LYS A 16 -12.94 6.39 0.27
C LYS A 16 -11.56 5.98 0.79
N PHE A 17 -11.19 4.71 0.65
CA PHE A 17 -10.04 4.09 1.28
C PHE A 17 -9.27 3.20 0.31
N GLU A 18 -7.97 3.11 0.56
CA GLU A 18 -7.12 2.05 0.06
C GLU A 18 -6.87 1.03 1.16
N TYR A 19 -6.78 -0.23 0.78
CA TYR A 19 -6.69 -1.38 1.66
C TYR A 19 -5.55 -2.29 1.25
N ARG A 20 -5.00 -3.01 2.23
CA ARG A 20 -4.00 -4.05 2.06
C ARG A 20 -4.03 -4.95 3.28
N HIS A 21 -3.71 -6.23 3.11
CA HIS A 21 -3.42 -7.10 4.24
C HIS A 21 -1.92 -7.44 4.28
N VAL A 22 -1.42 -7.65 5.50
CA VAL A 22 -0.05 -8.09 5.76
C VAL A 22 -0.12 -9.42 6.48
N ILE A 23 0.61 -10.41 5.99
CA ILE A 23 0.68 -11.73 6.58
C ILE A 23 1.99 -11.83 7.36
N LEU A 24 1.86 -11.97 8.67
CA LEU A 24 3.00 -12.14 9.58
C LEU A 24 3.43 -13.61 9.63
N PRO A 25 4.74 -13.89 9.74
CA PRO A 25 5.22 -15.23 10.07
C PRO A 25 4.72 -15.64 11.46
N ALA A 26 4.61 -16.96 11.68
CA ALA A 26 4.02 -17.53 12.89
C ALA A 26 4.67 -17.03 14.20
N ASP A 27 5.97 -16.72 14.19
CA ASP A 27 6.66 -16.20 15.36
C ASP A 27 6.26 -14.77 15.71
N LEU A 28 6.01 -13.93 14.71
CA LEU A 28 5.55 -12.55 14.92
C LEU A 28 4.06 -12.49 15.24
N ALA A 29 3.26 -13.39 14.66
CA ALA A 29 1.81 -13.47 14.90
C ALA A 29 1.46 -13.69 16.39
N LYS A 30 2.34 -14.33 17.17
CA LYS A 30 2.16 -14.54 18.61
C LYS A 30 2.17 -13.24 19.41
N HIS A 31 2.79 -12.19 18.88
CA HIS A 31 2.91 -10.87 19.51
C HIS A 31 1.77 -9.91 19.13
N VAL A 32 0.85 -10.35 18.26
CA VAL A 32 -0.31 -9.53 17.85
C VAL A 32 -1.31 -9.45 19.01
N PRO A 33 -1.69 -8.25 19.46
CA PRO A 33 -2.69 -8.08 20.51
C PRO A 33 -4.06 -8.60 20.06
N LYS A 34 -4.73 -9.35 20.95
CA LYS A 34 -6.11 -9.83 20.72
C LYS A 34 -7.17 -8.88 21.27
N ALA A 35 -6.78 -8.01 22.20
CA ALA A 35 -7.69 -7.15 22.94
C ALA A 35 -7.93 -5.79 22.26
N HIS A 36 -7.05 -5.36 21.36
CA HIS A 36 -7.14 -4.06 20.70
C HIS A 36 -6.49 -4.05 19.31
N LEU A 37 -6.78 -3.01 18.55
CA LEU A 37 -6.10 -2.72 17.29
C LEU A 37 -4.71 -2.13 17.55
N MET A 38 -3.77 -2.41 16.66
CA MET A 38 -2.39 -1.93 16.78
C MET A 38 -2.25 -0.50 16.26
N THR A 39 -1.59 0.35 17.04
CA THR A 39 -1.12 1.67 16.64
C THR A 39 0.03 1.57 15.63
N GLU A 40 0.35 2.69 14.96
CA GLU A 40 1.48 2.77 14.03
C GLU A 40 2.80 2.30 14.64
N THR A 41 3.08 2.73 15.86
CA THR A 41 4.29 2.33 16.58
C THR A 41 4.32 0.83 16.85
N GLU A 42 3.19 0.22 17.24
CA GLU A 42 3.13 -1.20 17.59
C GLU A 42 3.38 -2.10 16.38
N TRP A 43 2.70 -1.87 15.26
CA TRP A 43 2.93 -2.72 14.09
C TRP A 43 4.30 -2.47 13.45
N ARG A 44 4.86 -1.25 13.53
CA ARG A 44 6.25 -0.99 13.12
C ARG A 44 7.26 -1.74 13.98
N ASN A 45 7.02 -1.82 15.29
CA ASN A 45 7.88 -2.58 16.22
C ASN A 45 7.85 -4.09 15.96
N LEU A 46 6.75 -4.62 15.39
CA LEU A 46 6.70 -6.01 14.90
C LEU A 46 7.49 -6.22 13.60
N GLY A 47 8.03 -5.16 13.00
CA GLY A 47 8.80 -5.23 11.75
C GLY A 47 7.98 -4.99 10.49
N VAL A 48 6.69 -4.68 10.60
CA VAL A 48 5.87 -4.31 9.44
C VAL A 48 6.32 -2.94 8.92
N GLN A 49 6.65 -2.87 7.63
CA GLN A 49 7.16 -1.65 7.00
C GLN A 49 6.23 -1.21 5.89
N GLN A 50 5.63 -0.02 6.05
CA GLN A 50 4.72 0.58 5.09
C GLN A 50 4.92 2.10 5.04
N SER A 51 4.43 2.73 3.97
CA SER A 51 4.32 4.20 3.89
C SER A 51 3.49 4.78 5.05
N PRO A 52 3.58 6.08 5.36
CA PRO A 52 2.75 6.70 6.40
C PRO A 52 1.25 6.63 6.12
N GLY A 53 0.44 6.65 7.20
CA GLY A 53 -1.03 6.80 7.15
C GLY A 53 -1.84 5.50 7.10
N TRP A 54 -1.20 4.33 7.13
CA TRP A 54 -1.90 3.05 7.24
C TRP A 54 -2.38 2.80 8.67
N VAL A 55 -3.64 2.38 8.80
CA VAL A 55 -4.30 2.10 10.08
C VAL A 55 -4.77 0.66 10.11
N HIS A 56 -4.39 -0.08 11.15
CA HIS A 56 -4.96 -1.40 11.43
C HIS A 56 -6.40 -1.21 11.90
N TYR A 57 -7.37 -1.59 11.07
CA TYR A 57 -8.77 -1.19 11.27
C TYR A 57 -9.69 -2.30 11.76
N MET A 58 -9.27 -3.56 11.67
CA MET A 58 -10.06 -4.71 12.06
C MET A 58 -9.16 -5.89 12.41
N VAL A 59 -9.48 -6.56 13.53
CA VAL A 59 -8.85 -7.84 13.91
C VAL A 59 -9.56 -8.98 13.21
N HIS A 60 -8.81 -9.81 12.49
CA HIS A 60 -9.32 -11.03 11.88
C HIS A 60 -9.16 -12.21 12.84
N ALA A 61 -10.21 -12.52 13.60
CA ALA A 61 -10.15 -13.52 14.69
C ALA A 61 -9.77 -14.95 14.24
N PRO A 62 -10.26 -15.48 13.10
CA PRO A 62 -9.86 -16.81 12.62
C PRO A 62 -8.37 -16.92 12.25
N GLU A 63 -7.79 -15.84 11.70
CA GLU A 63 -6.40 -15.83 11.22
C GLU A 63 -5.65 -14.60 11.77
N PRO A 64 -5.18 -14.64 13.03
CA PRO A 64 -4.57 -13.48 13.71
C PRO A 64 -3.23 -13.04 13.10
N HIS A 65 -2.66 -13.87 12.24
CA HIS A 65 -1.44 -13.58 11.48
C HIS A 65 -1.73 -12.69 10.25
N VAL A 66 -2.99 -12.50 9.87
CA VAL A 66 -3.43 -11.60 8.80
C VAL A 66 -3.85 -10.28 9.41
N ILE A 67 -3.07 -9.23 9.15
CA ILE A 67 -3.30 -7.88 9.67
C ILE A 67 -3.92 -7.01 8.58
N LEU A 68 -5.10 -6.46 8.85
CA LEU A 68 -5.87 -5.67 7.89
C LEU A 68 -5.60 -4.18 8.04
N PHE A 69 -5.07 -3.56 7.00
CA PHE A 69 -4.78 -2.13 6.98
C PHE A 69 -5.71 -1.37 6.02
N ARG A 70 -6.04 -0.13 6.38
CA ARG A 70 -6.66 0.85 5.49
C ARG A 70 -5.99 2.21 5.61
N ARG A 71 -6.01 3.00 4.55
CA ARG A 71 -5.58 4.41 4.54
C ARG A 71 -6.58 5.23 3.73
N LYS A 72 -6.87 6.46 4.14
CA LYS A 72 -7.77 7.35 3.39
C LYS A 72 -7.13 7.65 2.03
N ARG A 73 -7.92 7.57 0.95
CA ARG A 73 -7.43 8.05 -0.35
C ARG A 73 -7.28 9.56 -0.28
N VAL A 74 -6.21 10.07 -0.87
CA VAL A 74 -6.14 11.49 -1.17
C VAL A 74 -7.15 11.67 -2.31
N GLU A 75 -8.33 12.21 -2.02
CA GLU A 75 -9.20 12.73 -3.08
C GLU A 75 -8.35 13.72 -3.87
N GLU A 76 -8.20 13.47 -5.18
CA GLU A 76 -7.45 14.29 -6.13
C GLU A 76 -8.03 15.72 -6.31
N GLU A 77 -8.65 16.32 -5.30
CA GLU A 77 -9.17 17.68 -5.42
C GLU A 77 -8.04 18.74 -5.42
N ASN A 78 -6.79 18.36 -5.18
CA ASN A 78 -5.62 19.27 -5.23
C ASN A 78 -4.36 18.65 -5.85
N ALA A 79 -4.50 17.87 -6.92
CA ALA A 79 -3.34 17.60 -7.78
C ALA A 79 -3.14 18.79 -8.73
N PRO A 80 -2.00 19.52 -8.72
CA PRO A 80 -1.67 20.37 -9.85
C PRO A 80 -1.57 19.46 -11.08
N GLN A 81 -2.41 19.72 -12.09
CA GLN A 81 -2.30 19.10 -13.40
C GLN A 81 -0.91 19.37 -13.97
N VAL A 82 0.04 18.50 -13.69
CA VAL A 82 1.31 18.48 -14.42
C VAL A 82 0.98 17.95 -15.80
N ALA A 83 0.81 18.90 -16.72
CA ALA A 83 0.51 18.70 -18.12
C ALA A 83 1.33 17.53 -18.68
N SER A 84 0.65 16.48 -19.10
CA SER A 84 1.22 15.49 -20.01
C SER A 84 1.60 16.22 -21.29
N ALA A 85 2.88 16.61 -21.41
CA ALA A 85 3.42 17.24 -22.60
C ALA A 85 3.16 16.32 -23.81
N PRO A 86 2.62 16.83 -24.93
CA PRO A 86 2.48 16.03 -26.13
C PRO A 86 3.88 15.68 -26.64
N ARG A 87 4.13 14.38 -26.73
CA ARG A 87 5.34 13.80 -27.28
C ARG A 87 5.36 14.16 -28.78
N SER A 88 6.09 15.20 -29.15
CA SER A 88 6.32 15.60 -30.54
C SER A 88 6.91 14.41 -31.32
N GLN A 89 6.09 13.75 -32.15
CA GLN A 89 6.62 12.89 -33.20
C GLN A 89 7.14 13.80 -34.31
N SER A 90 8.47 13.91 -34.35
CA SER A 90 9.20 14.52 -35.46
C SER A 90 8.85 13.79 -36.75
N THR A 91 8.27 14.54 -37.68
CA THR A 91 7.90 14.19 -39.04
C THR A 91 9.08 13.55 -39.78
N GLY A 92 8.98 12.28 -40.13
CA GLY A 92 9.89 11.62 -41.06
C GLY A 92 9.19 11.40 -42.39
N LEU A 93 9.31 12.36 -43.32
CA LEU A 93 8.88 12.21 -44.72
C LEU A 93 9.69 13.18 -45.58
N ALA A 94 10.86 12.72 -46.05
CA ALA A 94 11.56 13.33 -47.18
C ALA A 94 11.49 12.33 -48.35
N GLY A 95 10.45 12.49 -49.17
CA GLY A 95 10.34 11.86 -50.48
C GLY A 95 11.03 12.71 -51.55
N VAL A 96 11.86 12.05 -52.36
CA VAL A 96 11.85 12.08 -53.83
C VAL A 96 11.73 13.45 -54.54
N ARG A 97 12.83 13.83 -55.23
CA ARG A 97 12.98 14.55 -56.53
C ARG A 97 14.11 15.57 -56.44
N GLY A 98 15.00 15.74 -57.42
CA GLY A 98 15.20 15.11 -58.73
C GLY A 98 16.59 15.49 -59.23
#